data_AF-A0A7X7L5H3-F1
#
_entry.id   AF-A0A7X7L5H3-F1
#
_cell.length_a   1.000
_cell.length_b   1.000
_cell.length_c   1.000
_cell.angle_alpha   90.00
_cell.angle_beta   90.00
_cell.angle_gamma   90.00
#
_symmetry.space_group_name_H-M   'P 1'
#
loop_
_entity.id
_entity.type
_entity.pdbx_description
1 polymer ?
#
loop_
_entity_poly.entity_id
_entity_poly.type
_entity_poly.pdbx_seq_one_letter_code
_entity_poly.pdbx_strand_id
1 'polypeptide(L)'
;SKDPNTCVGACIVDEFNKVLSLGYNGMPIGCSDDVFPWEREGQALDTKYPYVCHAELNAILNYDGYGLKGSTLYVTLFPCNDCAKAIIQKGIRKVVYLDDKYSDQDTTKASKLMFDAAKVSYVKYELRGKDITINL
;
A
#
# COMPACT_ATOMS: atom_id res chain seq x y z
N SER A 1 3.33 -6.51 9.71
CA SER A 1 2.51 -7.45 8.92
C SER A 1 2.79 -8.86 9.44
N LYS A 2 1.80 -9.75 9.38
CA LYS A 2 1.96 -11.18 9.70
C LYS A 2 2.22 -12.04 8.47
N ASP A 3 2.25 -11.44 7.27
CA ASP A 3 2.68 -12.11 6.05
C ASP A 3 4.16 -12.50 6.15
N PRO A 4 4.51 -13.79 6.11
CA PRO A 4 5.88 -14.25 6.29
C PRO A 4 6.79 -13.95 5.09
N ASN A 5 6.21 -13.59 3.94
CA ASN A 5 6.94 -13.43 2.69
C ASN A 5 7.19 -11.96 2.34
N THR A 6 6.14 -11.13 2.41
CA THR A 6 6.22 -9.74 1.97
C THR A 6 5.55 -8.85 3.00
N CYS A 7 6.36 -8.06 3.71
CA CYS A 7 5.88 -7.03 4.62
C CYS A 7 5.84 -5.68 3.90
N VAL A 8 4.63 -5.12 3.75
CA VAL A 8 4.41 -3.79 3.19
C VAL A 8 3.77 -2.89 4.24
N GLY A 9 4.26 -1.67 4.34
CA GLY A 9 3.69 -0.61 5.17
C GLY A 9 3.30 0.60 4.32
N ALA A 10 2.25 1.28 4.74
CA ALA A 10 1.71 2.48 4.12
C ALA A 10 1.37 3.54 5.18
N CYS A 11 1.64 4.80 4.87
CA CYS A 11 1.36 5.95 5.72
C CYS A 11 0.80 7.09 4.87
N ILE A 12 -0.37 7.62 5.24
CA ILE A 12 -1.00 8.73 4.54
C ILE A 12 -0.81 10.01 5.36
N VAL A 13 -0.33 11.05 4.70
CA VAL A 13 0.08 12.32 5.30
C VAL A 13 -0.61 13.48 4.58
N ASP A 14 -1.14 14.45 5.34
CA ASP A 14 -1.77 15.64 4.79
C ASP A 14 -0.77 16.68 4.27
N GLU A 15 -1.28 17.78 3.72
CA GLU A 15 -0.46 18.91 3.23
C GLU A 15 0.32 19.63 4.35
N PHE A 16 -0.07 19.44 5.61
CA PHE A 16 0.57 20.00 6.80
C PHE A 16 1.55 19.03 7.46
N ASN A 17 1.91 17.94 6.76
CA ASN A 17 2.79 16.88 7.24
C ASN A 17 2.28 16.13 8.49
N LYS A 18 0.96 16.08 8.71
CA LYS A 18 0.35 15.28 9.77
C LYS A 18 0.01 13.90 9.26
N VAL A 19 0.36 12.87 10.03
CA VAL A 19 -0.06 11.49 9.75
C VAL A 19 -1.57 11.41 9.95
N LEU A 20 -2.29 11.07 8.88
CA LEU A 20 -3.73 10.87 8.89
C LEU A 20 -4.08 9.41 9.19
N SER A 21 -3.35 8.47 8.58
CA SER A 21 -3.65 7.04 8.67
C SER A 21 -2.43 6.18 8.36
N LEU A 22 -2.46 4.95 8.86
CA LEU A 22 -1.45 3.92 8.68
C LEU A 22 -2.10 2.62 8.22
N GLY A 23 -1.35 1.83 7.45
CA GLY A 23 -1.77 0.51 7.01
C GLY A 23 -0.58 -0.43 6.83
N TYR A 24 -0.85 -1.72 6.99
CA TYR A 24 0.07 -2.79 6.62
C TYR A 24 -0.74 -3.90 5.94
N ASN A 25 -0.10 -4.76 5.15
CA ASN A 25 -0.80 -5.87 4.50
C ASN A 25 -1.22 -6.94 5.52
N GLY A 26 -2.44 -7.43 5.42
CA GLY A 26 -3.04 -8.34 6.40
C GLY A 26 -4.37 -8.90 5.94
N MET A 27 -4.87 -9.92 6.63
CA MET A 27 -6.24 -10.39 6.43
C MET A 27 -7.27 -9.32 6.84
N PRO A 28 -8.49 -9.34 6.27
CA PRO A 28 -9.55 -8.42 6.66
C PRO A 28 -9.90 -8.51 8.15
N ILE A 29 -10.51 -7.45 8.69
CA ILE A 29 -10.95 -7.44 10.10
C ILE A 29 -11.93 -8.59 10.33
N GLY A 30 -11.64 -9.43 11.33
CA GLY A 30 -12.44 -10.62 11.66
C GLY A 30 -12.02 -11.90 10.93
N CYS A 31 -11.12 -11.82 9.94
CA CYS A 31 -10.52 -12.98 9.30
C CYS A 31 -9.22 -13.35 10.03
N SER A 32 -9.23 -14.46 10.79
CA SER A 32 -8.04 -14.91 11.53
C SER A 32 -6.95 -15.45 10.60
N ASP A 33 -5.71 -15.07 10.88
CA ASP A 33 -4.52 -15.57 10.17
C ASP A 33 -4.26 -17.07 10.42
N ASP A 34 -4.90 -17.66 11.44
CA ASP A 34 -4.83 -19.11 11.73
C ASP A 34 -5.78 -19.92 10.83
N VAL A 35 -6.75 -19.25 10.20
CA VAL A 35 -7.80 -19.88 9.39
C VAL A 35 -7.56 -19.63 7.90
N PHE A 36 -7.10 -18.43 7.53
CA PHE A 36 -6.89 -18.05 6.14
C PHE A 36 -5.43 -18.30 5.70
N PRO A 37 -5.21 -18.80 4.48
CA PRO A 37 -3.89 -19.24 4.05
C PRO A 37 -2.95 -18.07 3.75
N TRP A 38 -1.67 -18.27 4.07
CA TRP A 38 -0.57 -17.36 3.67
C TRP A 38 0.21 -17.86 2.45
N GLU A 39 -0.15 -19.02 1.93
CA GLU A 39 0.56 -19.67 0.83
C GLU A 39 0.45 -18.88 -0.48
N ARG A 40 1.46 -19.04 -1.33
CA ARG A 40 1.59 -18.33 -2.62
C ARG A 40 1.35 -19.23 -3.82
N GLU A 41 1.24 -20.53 -3.61
CA GLU A 41 1.08 -21.56 -4.63
C GLU A 41 -0.03 -22.52 -4.19
N GLY A 42 -0.79 -23.05 -5.14
CA GLY A 42 -1.96 -23.88 -4.86
C GLY A 42 -3.18 -23.46 -5.66
N GLN A 43 -4.35 -24.01 -5.33
CA GLN A 43 -5.61 -23.52 -5.89
C GLN A 43 -5.91 -22.13 -5.32
N ALA A 44 -6.73 -21.34 -6.02
CA ALA A 44 -6.95 -19.95 -5.64
C ALA A 44 -7.32 -19.75 -4.16
N LEU A 45 -8.25 -20.58 -3.64
CA LEU A 45 -8.72 -20.52 -2.25
C LEU A 45 -7.71 -21.02 -1.21
N ASP A 46 -6.65 -21.71 -1.65
CA ASP A 46 -5.56 -22.17 -0.78
C ASP A 46 -4.41 -21.15 -0.74
N THR A 47 -4.52 -20.04 -1.48
CA THR A 47 -3.50 -18.98 -1.51
C THR A 47 -3.98 -17.72 -0.80
N LYS A 48 -3.04 -16.86 -0.39
CA LYS A 48 -3.37 -15.58 0.25
C LYS A 48 -4.05 -14.57 -0.66
N TYR A 49 -3.85 -14.67 -1.99
CA TYR A 49 -4.16 -13.61 -2.93
C TYR A 49 -5.63 -13.16 -2.97
N PRO A 50 -6.63 -14.05 -2.83
CA PRO A 50 -8.03 -13.62 -2.79
C PRO A 50 -8.44 -12.92 -1.49
N TYR A 51 -7.66 -13.10 -0.41
CA TYR A 51 -8.05 -12.71 0.94
C TYR A 51 -7.28 -11.49 1.45
N VAL A 52 -5.99 -11.40 1.12
CA VAL A 52 -5.09 -10.40 1.71
C VAL A 52 -5.48 -8.98 1.28
N CYS A 53 -5.63 -8.08 2.24
CA CYS A 53 -5.71 -6.65 1.99
C CYS A 53 -4.29 -6.06 1.94
N HIS A 54 -4.02 -5.26 0.91
CA HIS A 54 -2.76 -4.54 0.76
C HIS A 54 -2.65 -3.40 1.77
N ALA A 55 -1.41 -2.95 2.03
CA ALA A 55 -1.14 -1.91 3.01
C ALA A 55 -1.82 -0.58 2.66
N GLU A 56 -1.82 -0.21 1.38
CA GLU A 56 -2.42 1.01 0.85
C GLU A 56 -3.94 1.00 1.01
N LEU A 57 -4.57 -0.14 0.73
CA LEU A 57 -6.00 -0.33 0.93
C LEU A 57 -6.35 -0.19 2.41
N ASN A 58 -5.61 -0.87 3.29
CA ASN A 58 -5.82 -0.75 4.73
C ASN A 58 -5.57 0.68 5.23
N ALA A 59 -4.54 1.39 4.77
CA ALA A 59 -4.31 2.78 5.14
C ALA A 59 -5.48 3.70 4.73
N ILE A 60 -6.07 3.44 3.56
CA ILE A 60 -7.27 4.16 3.09
C ILE A 60 -8.50 3.82 3.93
N LEU A 61 -8.71 2.55 4.24
CA LEU A 61 -9.91 2.06 4.93
C LEU A 61 -9.88 2.34 6.44
N ASN A 62 -8.70 2.40 7.04
CA ASN A 62 -8.51 2.74 8.46
C ASN A 62 -8.78 4.23 8.76
N TYR A 63 -8.92 5.07 7.73
CA TYR A 63 -9.13 6.49 7.91
C TYR A 63 -10.62 6.84 7.98
N ASP A 64 -11.07 7.22 9.19
CA ASP A 64 -12.46 7.61 9.46
C ASP A 64 -12.71 9.14 9.40
N GLY A 65 -11.71 9.92 8.98
CA GLY A 65 -11.80 11.38 8.89
C GLY A 65 -12.52 11.91 7.64
N TYR A 66 -12.60 13.24 7.51
CA TYR A 66 -13.40 13.94 6.48
C TYR A 66 -12.94 13.75 5.02
N GLY A 67 -11.72 13.27 4.80
CA GLY A 67 -11.23 12.94 3.47
C GLY A 67 -9.71 12.83 3.38
N LEU A 68 -9.24 12.20 2.29
CA LEU A 68 -7.81 12.03 1.96
C LEU A 68 -7.40 12.86 0.73
N LYS A 69 -8.27 13.78 0.29
CA LYS A 69 -8.04 14.56 -0.92
C LYS A 69 -6.82 15.46 -0.76
N GLY A 70 -5.93 15.43 -1.74
CA GLY A 70 -4.68 16.21 -1.74
C GLY A 70 -3.54 15.61 -0.91
N SER A 71 -3.80 14.53 -0.17
CA SER A 71 -2.78 13.89 0.68
C SER A 71 -1.68 13.18 -0.12
N THR A 72 -0.60 12.83 0.60
CA THR A 72 0.51 12.03 0.12
C THR A 72 0.50 10.65 0.78
N LEU A 73 0.59 9.59 -0.02
CA LEU A 73 0.82 8.23 0.44
C LEU A 73 2.32 7.92 0.41
N TYR A 74 2.89 7.52 1.54
CA TYR A 74 4.20 6.89 1.64
C TYR A 74 4.02 5.38 1.73
N VAL A 75 4.73 4.61 0.92
CA VAL A 75 4.58 3.15 0.87
C VAL A 75 5.93 2.45 0.65
N THR A 76 6.13 1.28 1.25
CA THR A 76 7.41 0.55 1.14
C THR A 76 7.57 -0.18 -0.19
N LEU A 77 6.50 -0.42 -0.94
CA LEU A 77 6.50 -1.08 -2.24
C LEU A 77 5.53 -0.36 -3.19
N PHE A 78 5.88 -0.25 -4.47
CA PHE A 78 5.05 0.43 -5.46
C PHE A 78 3.63 -0.18 -5.55
N PRO A 79 2.56 0.63 -5.57
CA PRO A 79 1.20 0.12 -5.53
C PRO A 79 0.81 -0.72 -6.76
N CYS A 80 0.02 -1.78 -6.55
CA CYS A 80 -0.61 -2.50 -7.66
C CYS A 80 -1.76 -1.67 -8.27
N ASN A 81 -2.29 -2.12 -9.42
CA ASN A 81 -3.39 -1.47 -10.11
C ASN A 81 -4.66 -1.31 -9.24
N ASP A 82 -5.00 -2.27 -8.39
CA ASP A 82 -6.21 -2.16 -7.56
C ASP A 82 -6.04 -1.13 -6.43
N CYS A 83 -4.85 -1.07 -5.84
CA CYS A 83 -4.51 -0.01 -4.90
C CYS A 83 -4.49 1.36 -5.59
N ALA A 84 -3.98 1.45 -6.82
CA ALA A 84 -3.98 2.68 -7.60
C ALA A 84 -5.39 3.22 -7.84
N LYS A 85 -6.35 2.34 -8.18
CA LYS A 85 -7.78 2.72 -8.30
C LYS A 85 -8.28 3.36 -7.01
N ALA A 86 -8.03 2.73 -5.86
CA ALA A 86 -8.47 3.25 -4.55
C ALA A 86 -7.80 4.60 -4.21
N ILE A 87 -6.49 4.71 -4.43
CA ILE A 87 -5.69 5.93 -4.22
C ILE A 87 -6.26 7.10 -5.03
N ILE A 88 -6.51 6.88 -6.32
CA ILE A 88 -7.08 7.90 -7.23
C ILE A 88 -8.46 8.33 -6.75
N GLN A 89 -9.36 7.37 -6.48
CA GLN A 89 -10.74 7.62 -6.07
C GLN A 89 -10.84 8.34 -4.73
N LYS A 90 -9.91 8.09 -3.81
CA LYS A 90 -9.86 8.78 -2.51
C LYS A 90 -9.25 10.17 -2.56
N GLY A 91 -8.77 10.59 -3.74
CA GLY A 91 -8.28 11.94 -3.95
C GLY A 91 -6.82 12.15 -3.54
N ILE A 92 -6.06 11.09 -3.26
CA ILE A 92 -4.62 11.16 -2.97
C ILE A 92 -3.89 11.65 -4.24
N ARG A 93 -2.89 12.54 -4.09
CA ARG A 93 -2.24 13.20 -5.25
C ARG A 93 -0.74 12.94 -5.37
N LYS A 94 -0.14 12.31 -4.38
CA LYS A 94 1.27 11.93 -4.42
C LYS A 94 1.49 10.56 -3.79
N VAL A 95 2.30 9.74 -4.45
CA VAL A 95 2.79 8.46 -3.94
C VAL A 95 4.31 8.56 -3.81
N VAL A 96 4.84 8.32 -2.63
CA VAL A 96 6.28 8.19 -2.38
C VAL A 96 6.54 6.73 -2.05
N TYR A 97 7.28 6.03 -2.92
CA TYR A 97 7.50 4.59 -2.78
C TYR A 97 8.97 4.27 -2.55
N LEU A 98 9.27 3.27 -1.73
CA LEU A 98 10.65 2.86 -1.47
C LEU A 98 11.20 1.92 -2.56
N ASP A 99 10.45 0.87 -2.89
CA ASP A 99 10.86 -0.16 -3.85
C ASP A 99 9.85 -0.32 -5.00
N ASP A 100 10.34 -0.69 -6.17
CA ASP A 100 9.58 -0.97 -7.40
C ASP A 100 10.09 -2.25 -8.08
N LYS A 101 10.45 -3.26 -7.28
CA LYS A 101 10.96 -4.56 -7.75
C LYS A 101 10.03 -5.32 -8.70
N TYR A 102 8.77 -4.92 -8.81
CA TYR A 102 7.77 -5.52 -9.70
C TYR A 102 7.40 -4.60 -10.87
N SER A 103 8.29 -3.67 -11.24
CA SER A 103 8.08 -2.66 -12.29
C SER A 103 7.60 -3.24 -13.63
N ASP A 104 8.03 -4.45 -13.96
CA ASP A 104 7.77 -5.10 -15.25
C ASP A 104 6.45 -5.86 -15.30
N GLN A 105 5.77 -6.05 -14.16
CA GLN A 105 4.47 -6.70 -14.12
C GLN A 105 3.38 -5.79 -14.70
N ASP A 106 2.42 -6.40 -15.41
CA ASP A 106 1.32 -5.66 -16.05
C ASP A 106 0.44 -4.92 -15.04
N THR A 107 0.31 -5.44 -13.81
CA THR A 107 -0.37 -4.77 -12.70
C THR A 107 0.31 -3.46 -12.31
N THR A 108 1.64 -3.45 -12.23
CA THR A 108 2.44 -2.24 -11.94
C THR A 108 2.42 -1.25 -13.10
N LYS A 109 2.53 -1.74 -14.35
CA LYS A 109 2.40 -0.90 -15.55
C LYS A 109 1.04 -0.23 -15.63
N ALA A 110 -0.04 -0.99 -15.39
CA ALA A 110 -1.40 -0.45 -15.34
C ALA A 110 -1.57 0.59 -14.23
N SER A 111 -0.95 0.37 -13.05
CA SER A 111 -0.92 1.36 -11.97
C SER A 111 -0.28 2.67 -12.43
N LYS A 112 0.90 2.62 -13.08
CA LYS A 112 1.60 3.81 -13.59
C LYS A 112 0.76 4.56 -14.63
N LEU A 113 0.20 3.84 -15.60
CA LEU A 113 -0.71 4.41 -16.62
C LEU A 113 -1.91 5.13 -15.98
N MET A 114 -2.53 4.53 -14.96
CA MET A 114 -3.65 5.16 -14.24
C MET A 114 -3.21 6.39 -13.45
N PHE A 115 -2.06 6.34 -12.77
CA PHE A 115 -1.53 7.50 -12.06
C PHE A 115 -1.19 8.66 -13.01
N ASP A 116 -0.56 8.38 -14.15
CA ASP A 116 -0.25 9.38 -15.18
C ASP A 116 -1.54 10.02 -15.72
N ALA A 117 -2.54 9.21 -16.08
CA ALA A 117 -3.83 9.68 -16.58
C ALA A 117 -4.59 10.53 -15.54
N ALA A 118 -4.56 10.13 -14.27
CA ALA A 118 -5.21 10.84 -13.17
C ALA A 118 -4.39 12.00 -12.60
N LYS A 119 -3.18 12.24 -13.12
CA LYS A 119 -2.22 13.25 -12.63
C LYS A 119 -1.88 13.06 -11.14
N VAL A 120 -1.73 11.81 -10.71
CA VAL A 120 -1.18 11.45 -9.40
C VAL A 120 0.33 11.31 -9.55
N SER A 121 1.09 12.17 -8.90
CA SER A 121 2.55 12.09 -8.94
C SER A 121 3.04 10.87 -8.18
N TYR A 122 4.06 10.18 -8.69
CA TYR A 122 4.76 9.12 -7.96
C TYR A 122 6.27 9.33 -8.05
N VAL A 123 6.96 9.19 -6.92
CA VAL A 123 8.41 9.38 -6.84
C VAL A 123 9.04 8.30 -5.98
N LYS A 124 10.19 7.78 -6.42
CA LYS A 124 10.99 6.86 -5.61
C LYS A 124 11.61 7.63 -4.45
N TYR A 125 11.53 7.08 -3.25
CA TYR A 125 12.22 7.62 -2.09
C TYR A 125 13.73 7.39 -2.22
N GLU A 126 14.51 8.45 -2.09
CA GLU A 126 15.97 8.37 -2.06
C GLU A 126 16.44 8.10 -0.64
N LEU A 127 17.06 6.94 -0.43
CA LEU A 127 17.67 6.57 0.83
C LEU A 127 18.80 7.55 1.17
N ARG A 128 18.71 8.20 2.33
CA ARG A 128 19.72 9.16 2.80
C ARG A 128 20.78 8.52 3.71
N GLY A 129 20.94 7.20 3.67
CA GLY A 129 21.90 6.46 4.51
C GLY A 129 21.67 6.64 6.01
N LYS A 130 20.42 6.90 6.43
CA LYS A 130 20.06 7.03 7.85
C LYS A 130 19.51 5.71 8.34
N ASP A 131 20.23 5.08 9.26
CA ASP A 131 19.70 3.98 10.05
C ASP A 131 18.92 4.53 11.23
N ILE A 132 17.71 4.03 11.42
CA ILE A 132 16.84 4.40 12.54
C ILE A 132 16.68 3.15 13.41
N THR A 133 17.36 3.14 14.55
CA THR A 133 17.23 2.08 15.56
C THR A 133 16.25 2.52 16.63
N ILE A 134 15.19 1.75 16.84
CA ILE A 134 14.22 1.96 17.93
C ILE A 134 14.42 0.82 18.92
N ASN A 135 14.83 1.16 20.15
CA ASN A 135 14.82 0.24 21.28
C ASN A 135 13.57 0.52 22.09
N LEU A 136 12.74 -0.50 22.29
CA LEU A 136 11.49 -0.44 23.05
C LEU A 136 11.71 -0.82 24.50
#